data_AF-A0A661N0H9-F1
#
_entry.id   AF-A0A661N0H9-F1
#
_cell.length_a   1.000
_cell.length_b   1.000
_cell.length_c   1.000
_cell.angle_alpha   90.00
_cell.angle_beta   90.00
_cell.angle_gamma   90.00
#
_symmetry.space_group_name_H-M   'P 1'
#
loop_
_entity.id
_entity.type
_entity.pdbx_description
1 polymer ?
#
loop_
_entity_poly.entity_id
_entity_poly.type
_entity_poly.pdbx_seq_one_letter_code
_entity_poly.pdbx_strand_id
1 'polypeptide(L)'
;DITEETHPLEAGLGWVVKLDAGDFIGRDALRAIKGAGLGRKLVGFEMTGRGIARHGYPIVAAGDPVGEVTSGSPGPTVGRNIGLGYVPLALGKAGTTLGIEIRGKVVDAVVVRTPFYKR
;
A
#
# COMPACT_ATOMS: atom_id res chain seq x y z
N ASP A 1 5.44 -0.41 -7.37
CA ASP A 1 4.51 0.27 -6.44
C ASP A 1 4.53 1.79 -6.55
N ILE A 2 5.50 2.39 -7.26
CA ILE A 2 5.60 3.83 -7.43
C ILE A 2 5.52 4.10 -8.94
N THR A 3 4.71 5.07 -9.32
CA THR A 3 4.47 5.54 -10.70
C THR A 3 4.49 7.07 -10.71
N GLU A 4 4.33 7.68 -11.89
CA GLU A 4 4.19 9.14 -12.07
C GLU A 4 2.97 9.73 -11.34
N GLU A 5 1.99 8.90 -10.97
CA GLU A 5 0.78 9.30 -10.25
C GLU A 5 0.91 9.15 -8.72
N THR A 6 2.08 8.72 -8.24
CA THR A 6 2.33 8.52 -6.81
C THR A 6 3.46 9.41 -6.32
N HIS A 7 3.41 9.79 -5.05
CA HIS A 7 4.46 10.60 -4.44
C HIS A 7 5.13 9.88 -3.26
N PRO A 8 6.40 10.20 -2.94
CA PRO A 8 7.18 9.45 -1.95
C PRO A 8 6.55 9.40 -0.55
N LEU A 9 5.81 10.44 -0.15
CA LEU A 9 5.18 10.46 1.18
C LEU A 9 4.08 9.40 1.34
N GLU A 10 3.20 9.22 0.35
CA GLU A 10 2.17 8.17 0.39
C GLU A 10 2.76 6.76 0.19
N ALA A 11 3.89 6.66 -0.52
CA ALA A 11 4.66 5.43 -0.67
C ALA A 11 5.42 5.01 0.60
N GLY A 12 5.33 5.78 1.70
CA GLY A 12 6.08 5.52 2.94
C GLY A 12 7.59 5.84 2.85
N LEU A 13 8.01 6.54 1.80
CA LEU A 13 9.41 6.94 1.56
C LEU A 13 9.75 8.32 2.14
N GLY A 14 8.94 8.85 3.05
CA GLY A 14 9.22 10.14 3.69
C GLY A 14 10.58 10.22 4.40
N TRP A 15 11.17 9.08 4.78
CA TRP A 15 12.47 9.01 5.43
C TRP A 15 13.65 9.46 4.54
N VAL A 16 13.54 9.30 3.21
CA VAL A 16 14.52 9.81 2.23
C VAL A 16 14.23 11.22 1.74
N VAL A 17 13.04 11.76 1.99
CA VAL A 17 12.66 13.13 1.55
C VAL A 17 13.15 14.17 2.56
N LYS A 18 14.25 14.85 2.26
CA LYS A 18 14.80 15.92 3.10
C LYS A 18 14.33 17.29 2.62
N LEU A 19 13.16 17.72 3.09
CA LEU A 19 12.54 19.00 2.71
C LEU A 19 13.40 20.24 3.06
N ASP A 20 14.34 20.09 3.98
CA ASP A 20 15.19 21.17 4.49
C ASP A 20 16.63 21.11 3.95
N ALA A 21 16.93 20.20 3.01
CA ALA A 21 18.26 20.05 2.42
C ALA A 21 18.59 21.05 1.29
N GLY A 22 17.75 22.08 1.11
CA GLY A 22 17.85 23.06 0.03
C GLY A 22 16.79 22.87 -1.06
N ASP A 23 17.06 23.40 -2.25
CA ASP A 23 16.15 23.40 -3.41
C ASP A 23 16.29 22.12 -4.23
N PHE A 24 15.15 21.49 -4.56
CA PHE A 24 15.08 20.35 -5.46
C PHE A 24 13.71 20.29 -6.15
N ILE A 25 13.67 19.60 -7.30
CA ILE A 25 12.45 19.46 -8.11
C ILE A 25 11.36 18.74 -7.29
N GLY A 26 10.19 19.37 -7.17
CA GLY A 26 9.05 18.83 -6.42
C GLY A 26 9.07 19.11 -4.91
N ARG A 27 10.07 19.84 -4.38
CA ARG A 27 10.13 20.20 -2.94
C ARG A 27 8.86 20.87 -2.46
N ASP A 28 8.44 21.94 -3.13
CA ASP A 28 7.34 22.78 -2.65
C ASP A 28 6.00 22.03 -2.73
N ALA A 29 5.83 21.19 -3.75
CA ALA A 29 4.70 20.27 -3.86
C ALA A 29 4.67 19.27 -2.69
N LEU A 30 5.81 18.64 -2.37
CA LEU A 30 5.90 17.72 -1.22
C LEU A 30 5.70 18.41 0.13
N ARG A 31 6.14 19.67 0.27
CA ARG A 31 5.90 20.48 1.47
C ARG A 31 4.41 20.80 1.61
N ALA A 32 3.73 21.18 0.53
CA ALA A 32 2.29 21.42 0.53
C ALA A 32 1.50 20.15 0.88
N ILE A 33 1.83 19.01 0.26
CA ILE A 33 1.22 17.71 0.57
C ILE A 33 1.42 17.33 2.04
N LYS A 34 2.65 17.51 2.57
CA LYS A 34 2.93 17.23 3.98
C LYS A 34 2.09 18.09 4.92
N GLY A 35 1.84 19.35 4.57
CA GLY A 35 0.98 20.26 5.34
C GLY A 35 -0.50 19.92 5.26
N ALA A 36 -1.00 19.52 4.09
CA ALA A 36 -2.40 19.14 3.88
C ALA A 36 -2.75 17.76 4.48
N GLY A 37 -1.76 16.86 4.59
CA GLY A 37 -1.96 15.48 4.99
C GLY A 37 -2.17 14.54 3.79
N LEU A 38 -2.07 13.23 4.05
CA LEU A 38 -2.18 12.20 3.01
C LEU A 38 -3.62 11.68 2.90
N GLY A 39 -4.10 11.43 1.68
CA GLY A 39 -5.39 10.76 1.47
C GLY A 39 -5.28 9.22 1.52
N ARG A 40 -4.17 8.69 1.00
CA ARG A 40 -3.89 7.26 0.92
C ARG A 40 -2.46 6.95 1.34
N LYS A 41 -2.16 5.67 1.54
CA LYS A 41 -0.81 5.18 1.82
C LYS A 41 -0.60 3.78 1.27
N LEU A 42 0.65 3.48 0.92
CA LEU A 42 1.09 2.13 0.60
C LEU A 42 1.12 1.29 1.87
N VAL A 43 0.52 0.10 1.81
CA VAL A 43 0.52 -0.89 2.89
C VAL A 43 0.98 -2.24 2.37
N GLY A 44 1.51 -3.06 3.28
CA GLY A 44 1.63 -4.49 3.04
C GLY A 44 0.39 -5.22 3.54
N PHE A 45 -0.02 -6.26 2.82
CA PHE A 45 -1.09 -7.14 3.23
C PHE A 45 -0.69 -8.60 3.04
N GLU A 46 -1.38 -9.47 3.76
CA GLU A 46 -1.31 -10.92 3.62
C GLU A 46 -2.69 -11.45 3.24
N MET A 47 -2.75 -12.36 2.27
CA MET A 47 -3.98 -13.08 1.95
C MET A 47 -4.28 -14.10 3.06
N THR A 48 -5.46 -14.02 3.67
CA THR A 48 -5.94 -15.00 4.66
C THR A 48 -6.84 -16.06 4.00
N GLY A 49 -7.43 -15.73 2.85
CA GLY A 49 -8.17 -16.67 2.01
C GLY A 49 -7.32 -17.37 0.95
N ARG A 50 -7.94 -18.31 0.20
CA ARG A 50 -7.30 -18.96 -0.95
C ARG A 50 -7.25 -18.02 -2.14
N GLY A 51 -6.09 -17.45 -2.41
CA GLY A 51 -5.86 -16.60 -3.58
C GLY A 51 -4.45 -16.02 -3.61
N ILE A 52 -4.04 -15.53 -4.78
CA ILE A 52 -2.78 -14.79 -4.96
C ILE A 52 -3.17 -13.46 -5.61
N ALA A 53 -2.97 -12.38 -4.86
CA ALA A 53 -3.16 -11.03 -5.37
C ALA A 53 -2.14 -10.72 -6.49
N ARG A 54 -2.54 -9.89 -7.46
CA ARG A 54 -1.69 -9.44 -8.57
C ARG A 54 -1.89 -7.94 -8.77
N HIS A 55 -0.92 -7.31 -9.44
CA HIS A 55 -1.01 -5.91 -9.83
C HIS A 55 -2.34 -5.59 -10.53
N GLY A 56 -2.95 -4.46 -10.18
CA GLY A 56 -4.21 -3.98 -10.72
C GLY A 56 -5.48 -4.58 -10.10
N TYR A 57 -5.35 -5.52 -9.14
CA TYR A 57 -6.53 -6.05 -8.47
C TYR A 57 -7.13 -5.02 -7.50
N PRO A 58 -8.47 -4.82 -7.52
CA PRO A 58 -9.14 -3.96 -6.56
C PRO A 58 -8.93 -4.45 -5.13
N ILE A 59 -8.59 -3.51 -4.24
CA ILE A 59 -8.70 -3.70 -2.80
C ILE A 59 -10.10 -3.26 -2.39
N VAL A 60 -10.81 -4.10 -1.66
CA VAL A 60 -12.21 -3.94 -1.28
C VAL A 60 -12.30 -3.80 0.25
N ALA A 61 -13.14 -2.89 0.72
CA ALA A 61 -13.52 -2.80 2.13
C ALA A 61 -15.01 -2.48 2.24
N ALA A 62 -15.72 -3.13 3.16
CA ALA A 62 -17.16 -2.98 3.33
C ALA A 62 -18.00 -3.20 2.04
N GLY A 63 -17.47 -3.94 1.07
CA GLY A 63 -18.14 -4.23 -0.21
C GLY A 63 -17.74 -3.30 -1.37
N ASP A 64 -17.05 -2.19 -1.09
CA ASP A 64 -16.67 -1.21 -2.10
C ASP A 64 -15.17 -1.27 -2.44
N PRO A 65 -14.78 -1.02 -3.72
CA PRO A 65 -13.39 -0.78 -4.08
C PRO A 65 -12.86 0.47 -3.38
N VAL A 66 -11.80 0.31 -2.60
CA VAL A 66 -11.16 1.38 -1.82
C VAL A 66 -9.72 1.66 -2.27
N GLY A 67 -9.14 0.81 -3.10
CA GLY A 67 -7.75 0.93 -3.50
C GLY A 67 -7.34 -0.11 -4.52
N GLU A 68 -6.04 -0.25 -4.73
CA GLU A 68 -5.49 -1.13 -5.75
C GLU A 68 -4.20 -1.82 -5.26
N VAL A 69 -4.09 -3.11 -5.60
CA VAL A 69 -2.88 -3.90 -5.42
C VAL A 69 -1.82 -3.44 -6.42
N THR A 70 -0.67 -3.02 -5.91
CA THR A 70 0.47 -2.61 -6.73
C THR A 70 1.41 -3.77 -7.03
N SER A 71 1.57 -4.70 -6.10
CA SER A 71 2.36 -5.92 -6.27
C SER A 71 1.81 -7.05 -5.40
N GLY A 72 1.96 -8.30 -5.85
CA GLY A 72 1.48 -9.45 -5.10
C GLY A 72 2.07 -10.76 -5.61
N SER A 73 2.44 -11.64 -4.67
CA SER A 73 3.05 -12.94 -4.98
C SER A 73 3.03 -13.87 -3.75
N PRO A 74 3.26 -15.18 -3.95
CA PRO A 74 3.70 -16.06 -2.87
C PRO A 74 5.05 -15.57 -2.35
N GLY A 75 5.23 -15.50 -1.02
CA GLY A 75 6.50 -15.19 -0.37
C GLY A 75 7.15 -16.46 0.18
N PRO A 76 8.07 -17.13 -0.54
CA PRO A 76 8.60 -18.43 -0.14
C PRO A 76 9.31 -18.39 1.22
N THR A 77 10.05 -17.31 1.50
CA THR A 77 10.77 -17.13 2.77
C THR A 77 9.85 -16.94 3.97
N VAL A 78 8.69 -16.30 3.76
CA VAL A 78 7.73 -15.99 4.84
C VAL A 78 6.56 -16.97 4.90
N GLY A 79 6.51 -17.95 3.97
CA GLY A 79 5.51 -19.01 3.91
C GLY A 79 4.07 -18.57 3.63
N ARG A 80 3.86 -17.34 3.14
CA ARG A 80 2.54 -16.68 3.08
C ARG A 80 2.37 -15.94 1.75
N ASN A 81 1.12 -15.79 1.29
CA ASN A 81 0.79 -14.98 0.12
C ASN A 81 0.68 -13.52 0.54
N ILE A 82 1.53 -12.66 -0.03
CA ILE A 82 1.70 -11.28 0.41
C ILE A 82 1.57 -10.32 -0.78
N GLY A 83 1.29 -9.06 -0.49
CA GLY A 83 1.27 -8.01 -1.51
C GLY A 83 1.37 -6.62 -0.92
N LEU A 84 1.57 -5.65 -1.79
CA LEU A 84 1.52 -4.23 -1.50
C LEU A 84 0.35 -3.60 -2.24
N GLY A 85 -0.21 -2.53 -1.69
CA GLY A 85 -1.22 -1.74 -2.37
C GLY A 85 -1.54 -0.44 -1.65
N TYR A 86 -2.17 0.49 -2.36
CA TYR A 86 -2.59 1.76 -1.77
C TYR A 86 -4.00 1.65 -1.21
N VAL A 87 -4.18 2.14 0.01
CA VAL A 87 -5.48 2.22 0.68
C VAL A 87 -5.66 3.59 1.34
N PRO A 88 -6.90 4.03 1.60
CA PRO A 88 -7.17 5.22 2.41
C PRO A 88 -6.49 5.11 3.77
N LEU A 89 -6.04 6.25 4.33
CA LEU A 89 -5.32 6.26 5.62
C LEU A 89 -6.07 5.50 6.73
N ALA A 90 -7.40 5.63 6.78
CA ALA A 90 -8.26 4.97 7.76
C ALA A 90 -8.14 3.43 7.75
N LEU A 91 -7.79 2.84 6.60
CA LEU A 91 -7.66 1.40 6.44
C LEU A 91 -6.22 0.91 6.56
N GLY A 92 -5.23 1.81 6.63
CA GLY A 92 -3.82 1.44 6.55
C GLY A 92 -3.14 1.06 7.86
N LYS A 93 -3.92 0.68 8.89
CA LYS A 93 -3.43 0.18 10.18
C LYS A 93 -3.19 -1.33 10.11
N ALA A 94 -2.12 -1.81 10.73
CA ALA A 94 -1.89 -3.26 10.84
C ALA A 94 -3.03 -3.95 11.61
N GLY A 95 -3.45 -5.11 11.12
CA GLY A 95 -4.61 -5.86 11.62
C GLY A 95 -5.94 -5.48 10.97
N THR A 96 -5.99 -4.45 10.12
CA THR A 96 -7.22 -4.12 9.38
C THR A 96 -7.52 -5.20 8.35
N THR A 97 -8.74 -5.74 8.37
CA THR A 97 -9.25 -6.68 7.35
C THR A 97 -9.58 -5.94 6.06
N LEU A 98 -9.20 -6.55 4.94
CA LEU A 98 -9.48 -6.10 3.57
C LEU A 98 -9.97 -7.31 2.75
N GLY A 99 -10.57 -7.03 1.61
CA GLY A 99 -10.76 -8.01 0.55
C GLY A 99 -9.89 -7.65 -0.66
N ILE A 100 -9.46 -8.64 -1.42
CA ILE A 100 -8.88 -8.44 -2.76
C ILE A 100 -9.82 -9.07 -3.77
N GLU A 101 -10.26 -8.31 -4.76
CA GLU A 101 -11.09 -8.86 -5.83
C GLU A 101 -10.23 -9.61 -6.84
N ILE A 102 -10.39 -10.92 -6.87
CA ILE A 102 -9.66 -11.84 -7.76
C ILE A 102 -10.67 -12.48 -8.69
N ARG A 103 -10.68 -12.04 -9.96
CA ARG A 103 -11.55 -12.58 -11.01
C ARG A 103 -13.04 -12.58 -10.60
N GLY A 104 -13.51 -11.44 -10.06
CA GLY A 104 -14.89 -11.25 -9.62
C GLY A 104 -15.25 -11.91 -8.28
N LYS A 105 -14.28 -12.44 -7.54
CA LYS A 105 -14.48 -12.98 -6.19
C LYS A 105 -13.62 -12.21 -5.19
N VAL A 106 -14.24 -11.75 -4.11
CA VAL A 106 -13.50 -11.12 -3.01
C VAL A 106 -12.85 -12.21 -2.16
N VAL A 107 -11.54 -12.11 -1.97
CA VAL A 107 -10.74 -13.00 -1.13
C VAL A 107 -10.16 -12.22 0.02
N ASP A 108 -10.34 -12.73 1.24
CA ASP A 108 -9.91 -12.04 2.47
C ASP A 108 -8.40 -11.84 2.55
N ALA A 109 -8.02 -10.67 3.06
CA ALA A 109 -6.67 -10.27 3.36
C ALA A 109 -6.62 -9.43 4.65
N VAL A 110 -5.43 -9.27 5.22
CA VAL A 110 -5.20 -8.42 6.40
C VAL A 110 -3.98 -7.55 6.18
N VAL A 111 -4.07 -6.28 6.58
CA VAL A 111 -2.93 -5.36 6.55
C VAL A 111 -1.90 -5.82 7.58
N VAL A 112 -0.65 -5.96 7.15
CA VAL A 112 0.48 -6.37 8.00
C VAL A 112 1.60 -5.34 7.93
N ARG A 113 2.51 -5.39 8.91
CA ARG A 113 3.68 -4.50 8.92
C ARG A 113 4.69 -4.95 7.86
N THR A 114 5.27 -3.98 7.16
CA THR A 114 6.43 -4.18 6.30
C THR A 114 7.73 -3.79 7.03
N PRO A 115 8.89 -4.34 6.63
CA PRO A 115 9.07 -5.37 5.61
C PRO A 115 8.53 -6.75 6.08
N PHE A 116 8.12 -7.60 5.14
CA PHE A 116 7.59 -8.94 5.46
C PHE A 116 8.67 -9.87 6.04
N TYR A 117 9.93 -9.60 5.73
CA TYR A 117 11.10 -10.31 6.22
C TYR A 117 12.12 -9.30 6.73
N LYS A 118 12.79 -9.64 7.83
CA LYS A 118 13.93 -8.90 8.38
C LYS A 118 14.99 -9.90 8.82
N ARG A 119 16.24 -9.64 8.46
CA ARG A 119 17.40 -10.43 8.90
C ARG A 119 17.86 -10.02 10.30
#